data_AF-Q9F5B0-F1
#
_entry.id   AF-Q9F5B0-F1
#
_cell.length_a   1.000
_cell.length_b   1.000
_cell.length_c   1.000
_cell.angle_alpha   90.00
_cell.angle_beta   90.00
_cell.angle_gamma   90.00
#
_symmetry.space_group_name_H-M   'P 1'
#
loop_
_entity.id
_entity.type
_entity.pdbx_description
1 polymer ?
#
loop_
_entity_poly.entity_id
_entity_poly.type
_entity_poly.pdbx_seq_one_letter_code
_entity_poly.pdbx_strand_id
1 'polypeptide(L)'
;MRRDEVGEDLVSLAFDFLYFFARFEYALKANGYLKKTEPGQPAEAGWRQFRERWEGDYKSSEAAVALIAANPKKQIIGDDGMLAFRSVGFPASTSELGQVIGYCQTVRNNLFHGGKSSTDGFDSPERTKMLLSIVLVVLEELASAFDLGADYTGYY
;
A
#
# COMPACT_ATOMS: atom_id res chain seq x y z
N MET A 1 -19.13 1.27 -0.95
CA MET A 1 -19.19 2.52 -1.73
C MET A 1 -19.75 2.24 -3.11
N ARG A 2 -20.89 2.84 -3.45
CA ARG A 2 -21.46 2.78 -4.80
C ARG A 2 -20.78 3.81 -5.70
N ARG A 3 -20.82 3.61 -7.02
CA ARG A 3 -20.13 4.49 -7.99
C ARG A 3 -20.62 5.95 -7.91
N ASP A 4 -21.92 6.14 -7.70
CA ASP A 4 -22.58 7.43 -7.57
C ASP A 4 -22.30 8.14 -6.23
N GLU A 5 -21.75 7.42 -5.25
CA GLU A 5 -21.29 7.99 -3.97
C GLU A 5 -19.82 8.47 -4.03
N VAL A 6 -19.12 8.22 -5.13
CA VAL A 6 -17.72 8.61 -5.32
C VAL A 6 -17.64 10.00 -5.96
N GLY A 7 -17.25 11.01 -5.19
CA GLY A 7 -16.95 12.34 -5.72
C GLY A 7 -15.80 12.32 -6.73
N GLU A 8 -15.81 13.25 -7.69
CA GLU A 8 -14.76 13.36 -8.73
C GLU A 8 -13.35 13.48 -8.14
N ASP A 9 -13.23 14.11 -6.98
CA ASP A 9 -11.96 14.23 -6.26
C ASP A 9 -11.41 12.87 -5.78
N LEU A 10 -12.27 11.98 -5.28
CA LEU A 10 -11.90 10.61 -4.94
C LEU A 10 -11.61 9.78 -6.19
N VAL A 11 -12.29 10.04 -7.31
CA VAL A 11 -11.98 9.38 -8.59
C VAL A 11 -10.57 9.73 -9.05
N SER A 12 -10.21 11.01 -9.06
CA SER A 12 -8.87 11.48 -9.44
C SER A 12 -7.81 10.90 -8.51
N LEU A 13 -8.02 11.02 -7.19
CA LEU A 13 -7.08 10.51 -6.19
C LEU A 13 -6.89 8.99 -6.28
N ALA A 14 -7.96 8.24 -6.54
CA ALA A 14 -7.86 6.80 -6.71
C ALA A 14 -7.15 6.41 -8.00
N PHE A 15 -7.30 7.18 -9.08
CA PHE A 15 -6.52 7.00 -10.29
C PHE A 15 -5.03 7.23 -10.01
N ASP A 16 -4.67 8.35 -9.40
CA ASP A 16 -3.28 8.67 -9.03
C ASP A 16 -2.70 7.58 -8.14
N PHE A 17 -3.44 7.15 -7.13
CA PHE A 17 -3.06 6.04 -6.26
C PHE A 17 -2.78 4.76 -7.06
N LEU A 18 -3.70 4.31 -7.93
CA LEU A 18 -3.51 3.10 -8.71
C LEU A 18 -2.30 3.23 -9.66
N TYR A 19 -2.14 4.39 -10.28
CA TYR A 19 -1.03 4.70 -11.18
C TYR A 19 0.32 4.64 -10.44
N PHE A 20 0.49 5.41 -9.38
CA PHE A 20 1.75 5.49 -8.64
C PHE A 20 2.06 4.22 -7.86
N PHE A 21 1.05 3.50 -7.35
CA PHE A 21 1.27 2.18 -6.76
C PHE A 21 1.82 1.19 -7.81
N ALA A 22 1.22 1.16 -9.01
CA ALA A 22 1.70 0.33 -10.11
C ALA A 22 3.10 0.75 -10.60
N ARG A 23 3.40 2.06 -10.62
CA ARG A 23 4.74 2.57 -10.93
C ARG A 23 5.76 2.16 -9.89
N PHE A 24 5.43 2.20 -8.60
CA PHE A 24 6.32 1.71 -7.55
C PHE A 24 6.59 0.21 -7.71
N GLU A 25 5.56 -0.60 -7.95
CA GLU A 25 5.74 -2.03 -8.23
C GLU A 25 6.57 -2.28 -9.49
N TYR A 26 6.45 -1.43 -10.51
CA TYR A 26 7.36 -1.47 -11.66
C TYR A 26 8.80 -1.13 -11.28
N ALA A 27 9.02 -0.06 -10.53
CA ALA A 27 10.34 0.37 -10.08
C ALA A 27 11.05 -0.72 -9.27
N LEU A 28 10.31 -1.43 -8.40
CA LEU A 28 10.82 -2.61 -7.72
C LEU A 28 11.35 -3.65 -8.71
N LYS A 29 10.56 -4.01 -9.73
CA LYS A 29 10.95 -5.01 -10.73
C LYS A 29 12.13 -4.55 -11.59
N ALA A 30 12.11 -3.29 -12.05
CA ALA A 30 13.17 -2.70 -12.86
C ALA A 30 14.52 -2.71 -12.12
N ASN A 31 14.48 -2.56 -10.80
CA ASN A 31 15.66 -2.58 -9.92
C ASN A 31 15.96 -3.96 -9.33
N GLY A 32 15.39 -5.03 -9.89
CA GLY A 32 15.70 -6.41 -9.54
C GLY A 32 15.04 -6.94 -8.27
N TYR A 33 14.23 -6.15 -7.58
CA TYR A 33 13.40 -6.62 -6.46
C TYR A 33 12.22 -7.41 -7.02
N LEU A 34 12.39 -8.73 -7.09
CA LEU A 34 11.43 -9.66 -7.65
C LEU A 34 10.94 -10.65 -6.60
N LYS A 35 9.67 -11.05 -6.69
CA LYS A 35 9.14 -12.10 -5.81
C LYS A 35 9.77 -13.48 -6.11
N LYS A 36 10.12 -13.69 -7.38
CA LYS A 36 10.77 -14.89 -7.93
C LYS A 36 11.84 -14.46 -8.93
N THR A 37 12.97 -15.15 -8.95
CA THR A 37 14.14 -14.75 -9.76
C THR A 37 14.51 -15.79 -10.82
N GLU A 38 13.83 -16.94 -10.87
CA GLU A 38 14.11 -17.99 -11.84
C GLU A 38 13.65 -17.60 -13.25
N PRO A 39 14.46 -17.86 -14.30
CA PRO A 39 14.04 -17.61 -15.68
C PRO A 39 12.71 -18.30 -16.04
N GLY A 40 11.84 -17.57 -16.73
CA GLY A 40 10.53 -18.05 -17.15
C GLY A 40 9.41 -17.92 -16.11
N GLN A 41 9.71 -17.49 -14.88
CA GLN A 41 8.67 -17.13 -13.90
C GLN A 41 8.06 -15.74 -14.19
N PRO A 42 6.82 -15.49 -13.74
CA PRO A 42 6.23 -14.15 -13.80
C PRO A 42 7.06 -13.12 -13.02
N ALA A 43 7.34 -11.97 -13.64
CA ALA A 43 8.01 -10.84 -12.99
C ALA A 43 7.03 -10.09 -12.07
N GLU A 44 6.85 -10.62 -10.86
CA GLU A 44 6.07 -9.99 -9.78
C GLU A 44 6.96 -9.12 -8.88
N ALA A 45 6.43 -7.99 -8.39
CA ALA A 45 7.16 -7.07 -7.53
C ALA A 45 7.61 -7.72 -6.21
N GLY A 46 8.89 -7.58 -5.88
CA GLY A 46 9.56 -8.20 -4.74
C GLY A 46 9.55 -7.33 -3.48
N TRP A 47 8.37 -6.96 -2.97
CA TRP A 47 8.22 -6.19 -1.73
C TRP A 47 9.01 -6.75 -0.54
N ARG A 48 9.09 -8.09 -0.43
CA ARG A 48 9.90 -8.77 0.61
C ARG A 48 11.39 -8.50 0.45
N GLN A 49 11.92 -8.66 -0.77
CA GLN A 49 13.34 -8.42 -1.05
C GLN A 49 13.71 -6.95 -0.80
N PHE A 50 12.84 -6.03 -1.22
CA PHE A 50 13.01 -4.61 -0.96
C PHE A 50 13.06 -4.32 0.54
N ARG A 51 12.13 -4.87 1.33
CA ARG A 51 12.14 -4.74 2.80
C ARG A 51 13.43 -5.28 3.40
N GLU A 52 13.79 -6.52 3.10
CA GLU A 52 14.98 -7.19 3.65
C GLU A 52 16.27 -6.42 3.31
N ARG A 53 16.31 -5.77 2.14
CA ARG A 53 17.44 -4.96 1.72
C ARG A 53 17.59 -3.66 2.51
N TRP A 54 16.48 -3.02 2.88
CA TRP A 54 16.49 -1.63 3.35
C TRP A 54 15.99 -1.43 4.78
N GLU A 55 15.48 -2.48 5.44
CA GLU A 55 14.91 -2.34 6.78
C GLU A 55 15.90 -1.86 7.85
N GLY A 56 17.20 -2.11 7.66
CA GLY A 56 18.26 -1.60 8.55
C GLY A 56 18.59 -0.12 8.34
N ASP A 57 18.34 0.42 7.14
CA ASP A 57 18.64 1.80 6.76
C ASP A 57 17.40 2.71 6.79
N TYR A 58 16.21 2.11 6.90
CA TYR A 58 14.95 2.81 6.84
C TYR A 58 14.72 3.72 8.05
N LYS A 59 14.22 4.93 7.78
CA LYS A 59 13.85 5.91 8.79
C LYS A 59 12.41 6.37 8.61
N SER A 60 11.73 6.45 9.76
CA SER A 60 10.43 7.07 10.00
C SER A 60 10.18 8.39 9.26
N SER A 61 9.37 8.45 8.21
CA SER A 61 8.78 9.73 7.78
C SER A 61 7.50 10.03 8.55
N GLU A 62 7.07 11.30 8.56
CA GLU A 62 5.79 11.69 9.16
C GLU A 62 4.60 10.95 8.53
N ALA A 63 4.63 10.75 7.21
CA ALA A 63 3.59 10.02 6.49
C ALA A 63 3.57 8.53 6.87
N ALA A 64 4.74 7.91 7.06
CA ALA A 64 4.84 6.53 7.53
C ALA A 64 4.28 6.36 8.95
N VAL A 65 4.62 7.27 9.87
CA VAL A 65 4.06 7.28 11.23
C VAL A 65 2.53 7.47 11.17
N ALA A 66 2.05 8.40 10.35
CA ALA A 66 0.62 8.62 10.16
C ALA A 66 -0.10 7.38 9.60
N LEU A 67 0.52 6.65 8.66
CA LEU A 67 -0.02 5.41 8.11
C LEU A 67 -0.17 4.31 9.16
N ILE A 68 0.88 4.13 9.97
CA ILE A 68 0.87 3.16 11.08
C ILE A 68 -0.23 3.53 12.08
N ALA A 69 -0.30 4.80 12.49
CA ALA A 69 -1.32 5.31 13.42
C ALA A 69 -2.73 5.16 12.85
N ALA A 70 -2.92 5.32 11.54
CA ALA A 70 -4.21 5.14 10.88
C ALA A 70 -4.69 3.68 10.90
N ASN A 71 -3.80 2.71 11.09
CA ASN A 71 -4.07 1.27 11.24
C ASN A 71 -5.13 0.75 10.23
N PRO A 72 -4.86 0.79 8.92
CA PRO A 72 -5.80 0.27 7.93
C PRO A 72 -6.07 -1.22 8.17
N LYS A 73 -7.34 -1.58 8.29
CA LYS A 73 -7.79 -2.96 8.55
C LYS A 73 -7.72 -3.79 7.29
N LYS A 74 -7.36 -5.07 7.38
CA LYS A 74 -7.45 -6.01 6.24
C LYS A 74 -8.79 -6.74 6.24
N GLN A 75 -9.32 -7.01 5.05
CA GLN A 75 -10.43 -7.94 4.88
C GLN A 75 -9.92 -9.37 5.04
N ILE A 76 -10.66 -10.18 5.78
CA ILE A 76 -10.36 -11.58 6.07
C ILE A 76 -11.64 -12.42 6.00
N ILE A 77 -11.48 -13.73 6.04
CA ILE A 77 -12.58 -14.67 6.32
C ILE A 77 -12.71 -14.77 7.84
N GLY A 78 -13.90 -14.46 8.35
CA GLY A 78 -14.29 -14.56 9.76
C GLY A 78 -14.55 -16.00 10.18
N ASP A 79 -14.76 -16.20 11.49
CA ASP A 79 -14.91 -17.53 12.09
C ASP A 79 -16.23 -18.21 11.65
N ASP A 80 -17.18 -17.42 11.15
CA ASP A 80 -18.45 -17.83 10.55
C ASP A 80 -18.36 -18.08 9.02
N GLY A 81 -17.16 -17.95 8.43
CA GLY A 81 -16.93 -18.07 7.00
C GLY A 81 -17.30 -16.81 6.19
N MET A 82 -17.79 -15.75 6.84
CA MET A 82 -18.17 -14.50 6.19
C MET A 82 -17.00 -13.52 6.11
N LEU A 83 -17.12 -12.46 5.30
CA LEU A 83 -16.10 -11.43 5.23
C LEU A 83 -16.11 -10.58 6.51
N ALA A 84 -14.93 -10.41 7.12
CA ALA A 84 -14.73 -9.58 8.28
C ALA A 84 -13.52 -8.64 8.08
N PHE A 85 -13.48 -7.55 8.85
CA PHE A 85 -12.32 -6.66 8.89
C PHE A 85 -11.61 -6.80 10.24
N ARG A 86 -10.30 -7.02 10.21
CA ARG A 86 -9.46 -7.05 11.41
C ARG A 86 -8.23 -6.16 11.22
N SER A 87 -7.69 -5.65 12.32
CA SER A 87 -6.40 -4.95 12.33
C SER A 87 -5.34 -5.87 11.70
N VAL A 88 -4.37 -5.26 11.02
CA VAL A 88 -3.22 -6.01 10.51
C VAL A 88 -2.36 -6.39 11.71
N GLY A 89 -2.35 -7.68 12.05
CA GLY A 89 -1.45 -8.20 13.07
C GLY A 89 -0.06 -8.37 12.47
N PHE A 90 0.91 -7.61 12.99
CA PHE A 90 2.32 -7.78 12.69
C PHE A 90 3.00 -8.55 13.84
N PRO A 91 3.83 -9.56 13.56
CA PRO A 91 4.74 -10.11 14.55
C PRO A 91 5.57 -9.00 15.21
N ALA A 92 5.91 -9.14 16.50
CA ALA A 92 6.71 -8.15 17.22
C ALA A 92 8.09 -7.90 16.60
N SER A 93 8.61 -8.86 15.83
CA SER A 93 9.86 -8.76 15.08
C SER A 93 9.74 -8.02 13.74
N THR A 94 8.54 -7.54 13.37
CA THR A 94 8.35 -6.84 12.09
C THR A 94 8.97 -5.45 12.16
N SER A 95 9.96 -5.22 11.28
CA SER A 95 10.56 -3.90 11.09
C SER A 95 9.51 -2.84 10.73
N GLU A 96 9.81 -1.57 11.03
CA GLU A 96 8.90 -0.47 10.73
C GLU A 96 8.62 -0.37 9.21
N LEU A 97 9.66 -0.54 8.38
CA LEU A 97 9.50 -0.65 6.92
C LEU A 97 8.52 -1.77 6.53
N GLY A 98 8.60 -2.92 7.21
CA GLY A 98 7.68 -4.03 6.99
C GLY A 98 6.24 -3.69 7.33
N GLN A 99 6.01 -2.94 8.41
CA GLN A 99 4.66 -2.46 8.79
C GLN A 99 4.12 -1.48 7.75
N VAL A 100 4.94 -0.50 7.34
CA VAL A 100 4.60 0.51 6.33
C VAL A 100 4.21 -0.15 4.99
N ILE A 101 5.04 -1.07 4.50
CA ILE A 101 4.76 -1.84 3.26
C ILE A 101 3.47 -2.63 3.42
N GLY A 102 3.30 -3.36 4.53
CA GLY A 102 2.10 -4.15 4.79
C GLY A 102 0.83 -3.30 4.80
N TYR A 103 0.89 -2.10 5.37
CA TYR A 103 -0.22 -1.17 5.35
C TYR A 103 -0.48 -0.56 3.99
N CYS A 104 0.55 -0.19 3.21
CA CYS A 104 0.38 0.27 1.81
C CYS A 104 -0.36 -0.80 0.97
N GLN A 105 0.07 -2.06 1.08
CA GLN A 105 -0.59 -3.18 0.40
C GLN A 105 -2.01 -3.41 0.90
N THR A 106 -2.26 -3.21 2.19
CA THR A 106 -3.61 -3.29 2.78
C THR A 106 -4.53 -2.21 2.22
N VAL A 107 -4.06 -0.97 2.12
CA VAL A 107 -4.81 0.15 1.50
C VAL A 107 -5.13 -0.18 0.05
N ARG A 108 -4.14 -0.64 -0.73
CA ARG A 108 -4.34 -1.06 -2.13
C ARG A 108 -5.37 -2.16 -2.28
N ASN A 109 -5.31 -3.19 -1.43
CA ASN A 109 -6.23 -4.33 -1.48
C ASN A 109 -7.63 -4.00 -0.97
N ASN A 110 -7.82 -2.85 -0.33
CA ASN A 110 -9.11 -2.42 0.19
C ASN A 110 -9.81 -1.36 -0.68
N LEU A 111 -9.07 -0.71 -1.58
CA LEU A 111 -9.58 0.35 -2.44
C LEU A 111 -10.73 -0.20 -3.30
N PHE A 112 -11.91 0.39 -3.17
CA PHE A 112 -13.16 -0.01 -3.84
C PHE A 112 -13.70 -1.42 -3.53
N HIS A 113 -13.04 -2.19 -2.66
CA HIS A 113 -13.58 -3.45 -2.17
C HIS A 113 -14.65 -3.16 -1.09
N GLY A 114 -15.92 -3.40 -1.46
CA GLY A 114 -17.10 -3.20 -0.62
C GLY A 114 -17.25 -4.20 0.53
N GLY A 115 -18.39 -4.16 1.23
CA GLY A 115 -18.69 -5.04 2.36
C GLY A 115 -18.38 -4.43 3.74
N LYS A 116 -18.31 -3.10 3.85
CA LYS A 116 -18.03 -2.38 5.11
C LYS A 116 -19.23 -1.53 5.50
N SER A 117 -20.41 -2.14 5.66
CA SER A 117 -21.62 -1.47 6.15
C SER A 117 -21.56 -1.06 7.64
N SER A 118 -20.36 -0.96 8.24
CA SER A 118 -20.14 -0.46 9.59
C SER A 118 -19.44 0.90 9.53
N THR A 119 -19.86 1.79 10.44
CA THR A 119 -19.46 3.20 10.58
C THR A 119 -17.95 3.44 10.75
N ASP A 120 -17.15 2.39 10.96
CA ASP A 120 -15.71 2.47 11.28
C ASP A 120 -14.79 1.98 10.13
N GLY A 121 -15.33 1.90 8.91
CA GLY A 121 -14.70 1.27 7.74
C GLY A 121 -14.19 2.22 6.65
N PHE A 122 -13.45 1.64 5.70
CA PHE A 122 -13.07 2.22 4.39
C PHE A 122 -14.27 2.58 3.48
N ASP A 123 -15.52 2.39 3.93
CA ASP A 123 -16.70 2.89 3.22
C ASP A 123 -16.95 4.40 3.50
N SER A 124 -16.19 5.03 4.40
CA SER A 124 -16.09 6.50 4.45
C SER A 124 -15.21 7.01 3.29
N PRO A 125 -15.74 7.85 2.39
CA PRO A 125 -14.96 8.52 1.37
C PRO A 125 -13.79 9.33 1.97
N GLU A 126 -13.99 9.97 3.11
CA GLU A 126 -12.99 10.81 3.79
C GLU A 126 -11.83 9.98 4.31
N ARG A 127 -12.13 8.85 4.98
CA ARG A 127 -11.09 7.91 5.44
C ARG A 127 -10.34 7.31 4.27
N THR A 128 -11.04 6.99 3.18
CA THR A 128 -10.41 6.49 1.96
C THR A 128 -9.47 7.54 1.38
N LYS A 129 -9.93 8.79 1.19
CA LYS A 129 -9.10 9.89 0.71
C LYS A 129 -7.84 10.04 1.56
N MET A 130 -7.99 10.11 2.88
CA MET A 130 -6.86 10.22 3.81
C MET A 130 -5.84 9.08 3.63
N LEU A 131 -6.29 7.83 3.56
CA LEU A 131 -5.39 6.67 3.41
C LEU A 131 -4.69 6.65 2.04
N LEU A 132 -5.39 7.00 0.96
CA LEU A 132 -4.78 7.09 -0.37
C LEU A 132 -3.73 8.19 -0.43
N SER A 133 -4.02 9.37 0.10
CA SER A 133 -3.08 10.49 0.14
C SER A 133 -1.82 10.15 0.97
N ILE A 134 -1.99 9.53 2.14
CA ILE A 134 -0.84 9.11 2.95
C ILE A 134 0.04 8.11 2.19
N VAL A 135 -0.57 7.09 1.57
CA VAL A 135 0.21 6.07 0.84
C VAL A 135 0.93 6.67 -0.36
N LEU A 136 0.31 7.61 -1.09
CA LEU A 136 0.99 8.30 -2.20
C LEU A 136 2.29 8.97 -1.74
N VAL A 137 2.24 9.72 -0.63
CA VAL A 137 3.42 10.36 -0.04
C VAL A 137 4.45 9.33 0.39
N VAL A 138 4.03 8.26 1.07
CA VAL A 138 4.94 7.17 1.48
C VAL A 138 5.63 6.52 0.28
N LEU A 139 4.93 6.27 -0.83
CA LEU A 139 5.53 5.67 -2.02
C LEU A 139 6.57 6.59 -2.66
N GLU A 140 6.30 7.90 -2.72
CA GLU A 140 7.23 8.90 -3.22
C GLU A 140 8.49 8.99 -2.35
N GLU A 141 8.31 9.04 -1.02
CA GLU A 141 9.42 9.07 -0.05
C GLU A 141 10.28 7.82 -0.13
N LEU A 142 9.66 6.63 -0.22
CA LEU A 142 10.39 5.37 -0.39
C LEU A 142 11.14 5.35 -1.73
N ALA A 143 10.52 5.84 -2.81
CA ALA A 143 11.18 5.86 -4.11
C ALA A 143 12.38 6.79 -4.14
N SER A 144 12.27 7.95 -3.50
CA SER A 144 13.35 8.92 -3.35
C SER A 144 14.48 8.41 -2.46
N ALA A 145 14.14 7.84 -1.29
CA ALA A 145 15.13 7.36 -0.32
C ALA A 145 15.98 6.19 -0.82
N PHE A 146 15.46 5.38 -1.74
CA PHE A 146 16.07 4.11 -2.18
C PHE A 146 16.37 4.06 -3.68
N ASP A 147 16.57 5.23 -4.29
CA ASP A 147 17.04 5.40 -5.67
C ASP A 147 16.15 4.71 -6.72
N LEU A 148 14.83 4.72 -6.49
CA LEU A 148 13.82 4.22 -7.43
C LEU A 148 13.16 5.37 -8.21
N GLY A 149 13.59 6.62 -8.02
CA GLY A 149 12.90 7.83 -8.46
C GLY A 149 12.63 7.89 -9.97
N ALA A 150 13.62 7.53 -10.81
CA ALA A 150 13.45 7.53 -12.26
C ALA A 150 12.38 6.51 -12.72
N ASP A 151 12.44 5.27 -12.22
CA ASP A 151 11.47 4.23 -12.56
C ASP A 151 10.12 4.40 -11.86
N TYR A 152 10.05 5.15 -10.77
CA TYR A 152 8.80 5.53 -10.13
C TYR A 152 8.09 6.64 -10.93
N THR A 153 8.81 7.70 -11.27
CA THR A 153 8.22 8.88 -11.94
C THR A 153 8.06 8.70 -13.45
N GLY A 154 8.94 7.94 -14.09
CA GLY A 154 8.99 7.76 -15.55
C GLY A 154 9.72 8.85 -16.30
N TYR A 155 10.43 9.72 -15.58
CA TYR A 155 11.35 10.69 -16.17
C TYR A 155 12.78 10.11 -16.12
N TYR A 156 13.43 10.05 -17.28
CA TYR A 156 14.75 9.47 -17.51
C TYR A 156 15.71 10.50 -18.12
#